data_AF-A0A942CV65-F1
#
_entry.id   AF-A0A942CV65-F1
#
_cell.length_a   1.000
_cell.length_b   1.000
_cell.length_c   1.000
_cell.angle_alpha   90.00
_cell.angle_beta   90.00
_cell.angle_gamma   90.00
#
_symmetry.space_group_name_H-M   'P 1'
#
loop_
_entity.id
_entity.type
_entity.pdbx_description
1 polymer ?
#
loop_
_entity_poly.entity_id
_entity_poly.type
_entity_poly.pdbx_seq_one_letter_code
_entity_poly.pdbx_strand_id
1 'polypeptide(L)'
;MANDETRLLEVLRAELEFIEKGGYRNSARAAWRPHFMFQDSPTCLNFDPTQPRKSCSDCALMQLIPEDAQGRKVPCRYIPLNEQGQTIDTFYRTGTQVELEAAVVQWLKATIERLEREDAQTPQTQATPEVHVKAKFV
;
A
#
# COMPACT_ATOMS: atom_id res chain seq x y z
N MET A 1 3.32 5.85 -13.45
CA MET A 1 2.19 6.71 -13.02
C MET A 1 0.91 5.88 -13.00
N ALA A 2 0.12 5.77 -14.07
CA ALA A 2 -1.13 4.97 -14.04
C ALA A 2 -0.96 3.51 -13.56
N ASN A 3 0.14 2.85 -13.95
CA ASN A 3 0.44 1.48 -13.53
C ASN A 3 0.84 1.37 -12.04
N ASP A 4 1.44 2.42 -11.49
CA ASP A 4 1.85 2.45 -10.08
C ASP A 4 0.66 2.75 -9.17
N GLU A 5 -0.22 3.67 -9.59
CA GLU A 5 -1.49 3.99 -8.90
C GLU A 5 -2.44 2.80 -8.90
N THR A 6 -2.60 2.13 -10.06
CA THR A 6 -3.40 0.91 -10.17
C THR A 6 -2.85 -0.18 -9.26
N ARG A 7 -1.53 -0.39 -9.28
CA ARG A 7 -0.85 -1.36 -8.39
C ARG A 7 -1.03 -1.00 -6.92
N LEU A 8 -0.99 0.28 -6.56
CA LEU A 8 -1.26 0.70 -5.18
C LEU A 8 -2.71 0.38 -4.80
N LEU A 9 -3.68 0.75 -5.61
CA LEU A 9 -5.10 0.50 -5.36
C LEU A 9 -5.39 -1.00 -5.17
N GLU A 10 -4.81 -1.86 -6.01
CA GLU A 10 -4.90 -3.31 -5.87
C GLU A 10 -4.35 -3.79 -4.52
N VAL A 11 -3.17 -3.30 -4.12
CA VAL A 11 -2.54 -3.62 -2.83
C VAL A 11 -3.42 -3.17 -1.66
N LEU A 12 -3.95 -1.95 -1.69
CA LEU A 12 -4.77 -1.42 -0.60
C LEU A 12 -6.11 -2.17 -0.48
N ARG A 13 -6.76 -2.49 -1.60
CA ARG A 13 -8.00 -3.28 -1.61
C ARG A 13 -7.78 -4.70 -1.07
N ALA A 14 -6.69 -5.35 -1.50
CA ALA A 14 -6.33 -6.68 -1.01
C ALA A 14 -6.01 -6.66 0.50
N GLU A 15 -5.35 -5.60 0.98
CA GLU A 15 -5.10 -5.43 2.42
C GLU A 15 -6.40 -5.25 3.20
N LEU A 16 -7.32 -4.41 2.71
CA LEU A 16 -8.60 -4.17 3.36
C LEU A 16 -9.40 -5.47 3.49
N GLU A 17 -9.49 -6.24 2.40
CA GLU A 17 -10.15 -7.55 2.40
C GLU A 17 -9.49 -8.53 3.38
N PHE A 18 -8.15 -8.55 3.44
CA PHE A 18 -7.40 -9.39 4.36
C PHE A 18 -7.70 -9.05 5.82
N ILE A 19 -7.75 -7.76 6.18
CA ILE A 19 -8.06 -7.32 7.53
C ILE A 19 -9.51 -7.63 7.90
N GLU A 20 -10.46 -7.33 7.02
CA GLU A 20 -11.90 -7.56 7.28
C GLU A 20 -12.23 -9.05 7.45
N LYS A 21 -11.49 -9.95 6.79
CA LYS A 21 -11.57 -11.41 7.00
C LYS A 21 -10.86 -11.90 8.27
N GLY A 22 -10.29 -11.00 9.06
CA GLY A 22 -9.59 -11.31 10.32
C GLY A 22 -8.19 -11.87 10.11
N GLY A 23 -7.52 -11.52 9.01
CA GLY A 23 -6.19 -12.04 8.66
C GLY A 23 -5.13 -11.87 9.76
N TYR A 24 -5.16 -10.74 10.48
CA TYR A 24 -4.28 -10.48 11.62
C TYR A 24 -4.77 -11.03 12.97
N ARG A 25 -6.02 -11.51 13.04
CA ARG A 25 -6.61 -12.10 14.25
C ARG A 25 -6.46 -13.62 14.28
N ASN A 26 -6.40 -14.25 13.09
CA ASN A 26 -6.51 -15.70 12.92
C ASN A 26 -5.32 -16.35 12.18
N SER A 27 -4.16 -15.71 12.15
CA SER A 27 -3.03 -16.24 11.38
C SER A 27 -2.33 -17.39 12.13
N ALA A 28 -2.50 -18.61 11.61
CA ALA A 28 -1.77 -19.80 12.07
C ALA A 28 -0.23 -19.69 11.89
N ARG A 29 0.24 -18.77 11.02
CA ARG A 29 1.66 -18.62 10.69
C ARG A 29 2.50 -18.03 11.82
N ALA A 30 1.94 -17.21 12.70
CA ALA A 30 2.72 -16.55 13.75
C ALA A 30 1.96 -16.40 15.08
N ALA A 31 1.24 -17.44 15.50
CA ALA A 31 0.50 -17.45 16.77
C ALA A 31 1.36 -17.17 18.02
N TRP A 32 2.69 -17.29 17.92
CA TRP A 32 3.65 -17.06 19.01
C TRP A 32 4.07 -15.59 19.19
N ARG A 33 3.64 -14.67 18.31
CA ARG A 33 3.96 -13.24 18.43
C ARG A 33 2.82 -12.34 17.95
N PRO A 34 2.81 -11.05 18.32
CA PRO A 34 1.91 -10.08 17.72
C PRO A 34 2.10 -9.98 16.20
N HIS A 35 1.00 -9.68 15.51
CA HIS A 35 0.98 -9.48 14.07
C HIS A 35 1.36 -8.06 13.68
N PHE A 36 2.26 -7.94 12.70
CA PHE A 36 2.70 -6.66 12.19
C PHE A 36 1.91 -6.29 10.92
N MET A 37 1.00 -5.33 11.05
CA MET A 37 0.32 -4.63 9.96
C MET A 37 1.25 -4.36 8.76
N PHE A 38 0.74 -4.68 7.58
CA PHE A 38 1.42 -4.74 6.28
C PHE A 38 2.60 -5.71 6.18
N GLN A 39 3.45 -5.84 7.20
CA GLN A 39 4.65 -6.68 7.15
C GLN A 39 4.32 -8.18 7.13
N ASP A 40 3.27 -8.59 7.83
CA ASP A 40 2.76 -9.96 7.85
C ASP A 40 1.63 -10.19 6.84
N SER A 41 1.34 -9.20 5.99
CA SER A 41 0.33 -9.33 4.95
C SER A 41 0.83 -10.13 3.76
N PRO A 42 -0.02 -10.93 3.08
CA PRO A 42 0.26 -11.44 1.74
C PRO A 42 0.60 -10.36 0.71
N THR A 43 0.22 -9.09 0.95
CA THR A 43 0.56 -7.95 0.08
C THR A 43 2.02 -7.47 0.25
N CYS A 44 2.70 -7.90 1.30
CA CYS A 44 4.11 -7.57 1.54
C CYS A 44 5.02 -8.22 0.50
N LEU A 45 5.91 -7.45 -0.10
CA LEU A 45 6.95 -7.97 -1.01
C LEU A 45 7.84 -9.06 -0.36
N ASN A 46 7.93 -9.03 0.97
CA ASN A 46 8.76 -9.92 1.78
C ASN A 46 7.90 -10.89 2.64
N PHE A 47 6.66 -11.17 2.24
CA PHE A 47 5.78 -12.09 2.96
C PHE A 47 6.32 -13.53 3.02
N ASP A 48 6.92 -14.00 1.94
CA ASP A 48 7.51 -15.34 1.84
C ASP A 48 8.97 -15.33 2.35
N PRO A 49 9.25 -15.94 3.52
CA PRO A 49 10.60 -15.94 4.10
C PRO A 49 11.59 -16.84 3.36
N THR A 50 11.11 -17.68 2.42
CA THR A 50 11.98 -18.57 1.64
C THR A 50 12.62 -17.87 0.45
N GLN A 51 12.11 -16.69 0.07
CA GLN A 51 12.63 -15.89 -1.04
C GLN A 51 13.68 -14.87 -0.57
N PRO A 52 14.61 -14.46 -1.45
CA PRO A 52 15.53 -13.36 -1.16
C PRO A 52 14.76 -12.10 -0.79
N ARG A 53 15.23 -11.38 0.24
CA ARG A 53 14.60 -10.13 0.64
C ARG A 53 14.72 -9.08 -0.46
N LYS A 54 13.61 -8.43 -0.75
CA LYS A 54 13.49 -7.29 -1.66
C LYS A 54 13.53 -5.99 -0.87
N SER A 55 14.00 -4.93 -1.52
CA SER A 55 13.98 -3.58 -0.94
C SER A 55 12.54 -3.12 -0.74
N CYS A 56 12.26 -2.47 0.38
CA CYS A 56 10.96 -1.84 0.60
C CYS A 56 10.73 -0.68 -0.37
N SER A 57 11.78 -0.08 -0.94
CA SER A 57 11.68 0.98 -1.97
C SER A 57 10.87 0.58 -3.19
N ASP A 58 10.79 -0.73 -3.48
CA ASP A 58 10.11 -1.26 -4.66
C ASP A 58 8.63 -1.60 -4.36
N CYS A 59 8.17 -1.32 -3.14
CA CYS A 59 6.80 -1.58 -2.69
C CYS A 59 5.87 -0.44 -3.11
N ALA A 60 4.65 -0.78 -3.53
CA ALA A 60 3.62 0.20 -3.89
C ALA A 60 3.28 1.14 -2.73
N LEU A 61 3.41 0.69 -1.48
CA LEU A 61 3.13 1.51 -0.29
C LEU A 61 4.13 2.67 -0.07
N MET A 62 5.27 2.69 -0.78
CA MET A 62 6.30 3.73 -0.58
C MET A 62 5.79 5.14 -0.79
N GLN A 63 4.87 5.35 -1.73
CA GLN A 63 4.29 6.67 -2.00
C GLN A 63 3.38 7.19 -0.88
N LEU A 64 3.00 6.34 0.07
CA LEU A 64 2.18 6.71 1.23
C LEU A 64 3.01 6.97 2.49
N ILE A 65 4.34 6.81 2.40
CA ILE A 65 5.26 6.97 3.52
C ILE A 65 5.90 8.37 3.44
N PRO A 66 5.89 9.15 4.53
CA PRO A 66 6.59 10.42 4.61
C PRO A 66 8.07 10.31 4.24
N GLU A 67 8.62 11.29 3.53
CA GLU A 67 9.99 11.26 3.00
C GLU A 67 11.05 10.98 4.07
N ASP A 68 10.91 11.56 5.26
CA ASP A 68 11.79 11.38 6.41
C ASP A 68 11.76 9.96 7.01
N ALA A 69 10.72 9.18 6.66
CA ALA A 69 10.54 7.81 7.12
C ALA A 69 10.85 6.76 6.04
N GLN A 70 11.01 7.14 4.78
CA GLN A 70 11.26 6.20 3.67
C GLN A 70 12.58 5.42 3.82
N GLY A 71 13.61 6.03 4.42
CA GLY A 71 14.91 5.39 4.68
C GLY A 71 14.95 4.46 5.90
N ARG A 72 13.84 4.32 6.65
CA ARG A 72 13.81 3.50 7.87
C ARG A 72 13.80 2.01 7.54
N LYS A 73 14.19 1.16 8.50
CA LYS A 73 14.26 -0.30 8.31
C LYS A 73 12.91 -0.94 7.95
N VAL A 74 11.81 -0.39 8.45
CA VAL A 74 10.44 -0.84 8.15
C VAL A 74 9.58 0.39 7.85
N PRO A 75 9.67 0.95 6.63
CA PRO A 75 9.04 2.22 6.28
C PRO A 75 7.52 2.21 6.44
N CYS A 76 6.86 1.08 6.11
CA CYS A 76 5.40 0.98 6.15
C CYS A 76 4.79 1.17 7.54
N ARG A 77 5.57 1.07 8.62
CA ARG A 77 5.10 1.38 9.98
C ARG A 77 4.86 2.87 10.23
N TYR A 78 5.38 3.73 9.36
CA TYR A 78 5.32 5.17 9.49
C TYR A 78 4.27 5.81 8.58
N ILE A 79 3.41 5.00 7.96
CA ILE A 79 2.23 5.50 7.27
C ILE A 79 1.33 6.22 8.29
N PRO A 80 1.01 7.50 8.07
CA PRO A 80 0.08 8.23 8.93
C PRO A 80 -1.35 7.75 8.67
N LEU A 81 -2.04 7.35 9.74
CA LEU A 81 -3.38 6.77 9.66
C LEU A 81 -4.49 7.81 9.87
N ASN A 82 -4.17 8.98 10.43
CA ASN A 82 -5.14 10.02 10.74
C ASN A 82 -4.53 11.43 10.71
N GLU A 83 -5.38 12.44 10.86
CA GLU A 83 -5.02 13.87 10.83
C GLU A 83 -4.05 14.28 11.95
N GLN A 84 -3.98 13.51 13.04
CA GLN A 84 -3.02 13.73 14.13
C GLN A 84 -1.61 13.22 13.79
N GLY A 85 -1.43 12.59 12.62
CA GLY A 85 -0.17 12.00 12.20
C GLY A 85 0.18 10.72 12.96
N GLN A 86 -0.79 10.10 13.67
CA GLN A 86 -0.52 8.83 14.34
C GLN A 86 -0.24 7.75 13.29
N THR A 87 0.85 7.02 13.51
CA THR A 87 1.31 5.96 12.61
C THR A 87 1.07 4.59 13.21
N ILE A 88 1.23 3.54 12.41
CA ILE A 88 1.24 2.15 12.91
C ILE A 88 2.26 1.97 14.05
N ASP A 89 3.46 2.58 13.93
CA ASP A 89 4.48 2.55 14.99
C ASP A 89 3.97 3.20 16.29
N THR A 90 3.20 4.28 16.17
CA THR A 90 2.59 4.96 17.33
C THR A 90 1.61 4.02 18.04
N PHE A 91 0.72 3.38 17.27
CA PHE A 91 -0.24 2.42 17.80
C PHE A 91 0.44 1.18 18.41
N TYR A 92 1.55 0.69 17.86
CA TYR A 92 2.30 -0.41 18.50
C TYR A 92 2.86 -0.05 19.87
N ARG A 93 3.15 1.23 20.12
CA ARG A 93 3.73 1.69 21.39
C ARG A 93 2.67 2.00 22.43
N THR A 94 1.54 2.56 22.01
CA THR A 94 0.58 3.18 22.94
C THR A 94 -0.85 2.69 22.80
N GLY A 95 -1.19 1.95 21.74
CA GLY A 95 -2.55 1.51 21.45
C GLY A 95 -2.74 0.01 21.59
N THR A 96 -4.00 -0.40 21.52
CA THR A 96 -4.42 -1.79 21.45
C THR A 96 -4.47 -2.29 20.00
N GLN A 97 -4.44 -3.61 19.81
CA GLN A 97 -4.62 -4.22 18.49
C GLN A 97 -5.95 -3.80 17.83
N VAL A 98 -7.02 -3.69 18.63
CA VAL A 98 -8.36 -3.31 18.14
C VAL A 98 -8.36 -1.86 17.63
N GLU A 99 -7.73 -0.94 18.37
CA GLU A 99 -7.60 0.46 17.95
C GLU A 99 -6.75 0.57 16.68
N LEU A 100 -5.64 -0.17 16.60
CA LEU A 100 -4.81 -0.20 15.40
C LEU A 100 -5.57 -0.73 14.18
N GLU A 101 -6.27 -1.87 14.31
CA GLU A 101 -7.07 -2.44 13.23
C GLU A 101 -8.15 -1.46 12.76
N ALA A 102 -8.87 -0.83 13.69
CA ALA A 102 -9.89 0.16 13.36
C ALA A 102 -9.30 1.37 12.63
N ALA A 103 -8.17 1.90 13.10
CA ALA A 103 -7.48 3.02 12.47
C ALA A 103 -6.99 2.66 11.05
N VAL A 104 -6.40 1.48 10.86
CA VAL A 104 -5.93 1.03 9.55
C VAL A 104 -7.10 0.80 8.59
N VAL A 105 -8.20 0.18 9.03
CA VAL A 105 -9.39 -0.04 8.17
C VAL A 105 -10.01 1.29 7.74
N GLN A 106 -10.17 2.23 8.68
CA GLN A 106 -10.69 3.56 8.35
C GLN A 106 -9.78 4.28 7.35
N TRP A 107 -8.47 4.25 7.60
CA TRP A 107 -7.47 4.84 6.71
C TRP A 107 -7.47 4.19 5.32
N LEU A 108 -7.57 2.87 5.23
CA LEU A 108 -7.64 2.14 3.96
C LEU A 108 -8.85 2.57 3.14
N LYS A 109 -10.04 2.60 3.75
CA LYS A 109 -11.28 3.02 3.08
C LYS A 109 -11.17 4.45 2.55
N ALA A 110 -10.73 5.39 3.38
CA ALA A 110 -10.57 6.79 2.98
C ALA A 110 -9.51 6.97 1.89
N THR A 111 -8.39 6.24 1.97
CA THR A 111 -7.30 6.32 1.01
C THR A 111 -7.70 5.74 -0.35
N ILE A 112 -8.38 4.58 -0.35
CA ILE A 112 -8.91 3.97 -1.57
C ILE A 112 -9.89 4.91 -2.25
N GLU A 113 -10.86 5.47 -1.50
CA GLU A 113 -11.84 6.42 -2.05
C GLU A 113 -11.17 7.68 -2.63
N ARG A 114 -10.13 8.19 -1.97
CA ARG A 114 -9.34 9.32 -2.48
C ARG A 114 -8.65 8.98 -3.81
N LEU A 115 -7.94 7.86 -3.87
CA LEU A 115 -7.21 7.43 -5.07
C LEU A 115 -8.16 7.14 -6.24
N GLU A 116 -9.30 6.49 -5.99
CA GLU A 116 -10.32 6.22 -7.02
C GLU A 116 -10.90 7.53 -7.60
N ARG A 117 -11.08 8.56 -6.77
CA ARG A 117 -11.51 9.89 -7.23
C ARG A 117 -10.43 10.59 -8.05
N GLU A 118 -9.16 10.49 -7.66
CA GLU A 118 -8.02 11.06 -8.37
C GLU A 118 -7.89 10.42 -9.77
N ASP A 119 -8.03 9.09 -9.86
CA ASP A 119 -8.04 8.35 -11.13
C ASP A 119 -9.21 8.78 -12.05
N ALA A 120 -10.41 8.96 -11.49
CA ALA A 120 -11.59 9.38 -12.27
C ALA A 120 -11.50 10.82 -12.81
N GLN A 121 -10.70 11.68 -12.16
CA GLN A 121 -10.54 13.09 -12.52
C GLN A 121 -9.40 13.34 -13.51
N THR A 122 -8.56 12.34 -13.80
CA THR A 122 -7.43 12.49 -14.72
C THR A 122 -7.86 12.13 -16.15
N PRO A 123 -8.10 13.10 -17.06
CA PRO A 123 -8.36 12.77 -18.46
C PRO A 123 -7.13 12.10 -19.06
N GLN A 124 -7.28 10.82 -19.41
CA GLN A 124 -6.26 10.05 -20.09
C GLN A 124 -5.93 10.71 -21.44
N THR A 125 -4.85 11.51 -21.47
CA THR A 125 -4.25 11.99 -22.72
C THR A 125 -3.50 10.82 -23.33
N GLN A 126 -4.26 9.93 -23.97
CA GLN A 126 -3.71 8.85 -24.78
C GLN A 126 -3.08 9.48 -26.02
N ALA A 127 -1.76 9.35 -26.12
CA ALA A 127 -0.96 9.83 -27.22
C ALA A 127 -1.50 9.31 -28.56
N THR A 128 -1.76 10.25 -29.48
CA THR A 128 -1.97 10.00 -30.90
C THR A 128 -0.88 9.09 -31.45
N PRO A 129 -1.22 7.96 -32.13
CA PRO A 129 -0.23 7.25 -32.91
C PRO A 129 0.13 8.10 -34.13
N GLU A 130 1.38 8.58 -34.19
CA GLU A 130 1.93 9.18 -35.41
C GLU A 130 1.94 8.12 -36.52
N VAL A 131 0.98 8.23 -37.44
CA VAL A 131 0.96 7.44 -38.67
C VAL A 131 2.05 8.00 -39.60
N HIS A 132 3.21 7.35 -39.61
CA HIS A 132 4.29 7.68 -40.53
C HIS A 132 3.97 7.11 -41.93
N VAL A 133 3.25 7.88 -42.76
CA VAL A 133 3.04 7.55 -44.18
C VAL A 133 4.36 7.81 -44.93
N LYS A 134 5.07 6.74 -45.30
CA LYS A 134 6.17 6.83 -46.26
C LYS A 134 5.59 7.08 -47.66
N ALA A 135 5.55 8.34 -48.07
CA ALA A 135 5.38 8.69 -49.47
C ALA A 135 6.61 8.23 -50.27
N LYS A 136 6.44 7.24 -51.16
CA LYS A 136 7.38 6.99 -52.26
C LYS A 136 6.94 7.87 -53.43
N PHE A 137 7.68 8.95 -53.65
CA PHE A 137 7.65 9.70 -54.90
C PHE A 137 8.61 9.06 -55.90
N VAL A 138 8.09 8.83 -57.11
CA VAL A 138 8.72 8.65 -58.44
C VAL A 138 9.73 7.51 -58.59
#